data_AF-A0A7J9MZG5-F1
#
_entry.id   AF-A0A7J9MZG5-F1
#
_cell.length_a   1.000
_cell.length_b   1.000
_cell.length_c   1.000
_cell.angle_alpha   90.00
_cell.angle_beta   90.00
_cell.angle_gamma   90.00
#
_symmetry.space_group_name_H-M   'P 1'
#
loop_
_entity.id
_entity.type
_entity.pdbx_description
1 polymer ?
#
loop_
_entity_poly.entity_id
_entity_poly.type
_entity_poly.pdbx_seq_one_letter_code
_entity_poly.pdbx_strand_id
1 'polypeptide(L)' 'MKNPEYDEWQSKRINDNIPKLNLEGVRPMEEYLQAIPSELEIIKQDFEKRNLELKKKIERLEEEKMHLRLDVDSKS' A
#
# COMPACT_ATOMS: atom_id res chain seq x y z
N MET A 1 17.40 25.43 6.99
CA MET A 1 17.70 26.82 6.57
C MET A 1 16.38 27.49 6.22
N LYS A 2 15.99 28.54 6.94
CA LYS A 2 14.89 29.41 6.48
C LYS A 2 15.41 30.22 5.31
N ASN A 3 14.63 30.29 4.23
CA ASN A 3 14.96 31.09 3.06
C ASN A 3 14.82 32.58 3.44
N PRO A 4 15.93 33.35 3.52
CA PRO A 4 15.88 34.76 3.91
C PRO A 4 15.07 35.62 2.92
N GLU A 5 15.00 35.25 1.64
CA GLU A 5 14.17 35.95 0.65
C GLU A 5 12.68 35.79 0.95
N TYR A 6 12.27 34.61 1.47
CA TYR A 6 10.89 34.37 1.87
C TYR A 6 10.50 35.21 3.08
N ASP A 7 11.40 35.34 4.06
CA ASP A 7 11.16 36.13 5.27
C ASP A 7 11.05 37.63 4.95
N GLU A 8 11.87 38.16 4.03
CA GLU A 8 11.75 39.54 3.52
C GLU A 8 10.48 39.77 2.70
N TRP A 9 10.14 38.82 1.82
CA TRP A 9 8.91 38.86 1.03
C TRP A 9 7.66 38.85 1.93
N GLN A 10 7.65 38.01 2.97
CA GLN A 10 6.56 37.93 3.93
C GLN A 10 6.45 39.22 4.75
N SER A 11 7.57 39.78 5.20
CA SER A 11 7.61 41.02 5.98
C SER A 11 7.01 42.22 5.24
N LYS A 12 7.19 42.28 3.91
CA LYS A 12 6.60 43.31 3.04
C LYS A 12 5.07 43.20 2.92
N ARG A 13 4.49 42.04 3.22
CA ARG A 13 3.05 41.73 3.04
C ARG A 13 2.27 41.58 4.34
N ILE A 14 2.89 41.80 5.50
CA ILE A 14 2.20 41.74 6.81
C ILE A 14 1.01 42.72 6.88
N ASN A 15 1.09 43.84 6.14
CA ASN A 15 0.02 44.85 6.06
C ASN A 15 -1.07 44.55 5.03
N ASP A 16 -0.92 43.51 4.20
CA ASP A 16 -1.87 43.22 3.12
C ASP A 16 -3.14 42.49 3.62
N ASN A 17 -3.34 42.38 4.94
CA ASN A 17 -4.40 41.56 5.57
C ASN A 17 -4.45 40.11 5.05
N ILE A 18 -3.37 39.61 4.44
CA ILE A 18 -3.28 38.24 3.96
C ILE A 18 -3.21 37.36 5.22
N PRO A 19 -4.19 36.47 5.44
CA PRO A 19 -4.16 35.59 6.60
C PRO A 19 -2.86 34.79 6.56
N LYS A 20 -2.13 34.79 7.67
CA LYS A 20 -1.03 33.85 7.85
C LYS A 20 -1.59 32.45 7.60
N LEU A 21 -0.90 31.63 6.82
CA LEU A 21 -1.33 30.25 6.61
C LEU A 21 -1.34 29.58 7.99
N ASN A 22 -2.51 29.45 8.59
CA ASN A 22 -2.69 28.83 9.89
C ASN A 22 -2.41 27.34 9.68
N LEU A 23 -1.16 26.94 9.90
CA LEU A 23 -0.71 25.54 9.84
C LEU A 23 -1.46 24.64 10.84
N GLU A 24 -2.20 25.24 11.78
CA GLU A 24 -3.01 24.59 12.81
C GLU A 24 -4.13 23.70 12.24
N GLY A 25 -4.49 23.86 10.95
CA GLY A 25 -5.46 23.00 10.23
C GLY A 25 -4.88 22.22 9.05
N VAL A 26 -3.58 22.35 8.76
CA VAL A 26 -2.93 21.65 7.64
C VAL A 26 -2.34 20.37 8.21
N ARG A 27 -3.03 19.24 8.00
CA ARG A 27 -2.44 17.93 8.30
C ARG A 27 -1.07 17.82 7.61
N PRO A 28 -0.04 17.30 8.29
CA PRO A 28 1.25 17.03 7.67
C PRO A 28 1.05 16.23 6.39
N MET A 29 1.80 16.56 5.34
CA MET A 29 1.72 15.84 4.05
C MET A 29 1.97 14.34 4.25
N GLU A 30 2.75 14.00 5.27
CA GLU A 30 3.05 12.66 5.76
C GLU A 30 1.79 11.87 6.15
N GLU A 31 0.77 12.52 6.74
CA GLU A 31 -0.50 11.86 7.09
C GLU A 31 -1.35 11.54 5.85
N TYR A 32 -1.31 12.39 4.82
CA TYR A 32 -1.97 12.10 3.54
C TYR A 32 -1.26 10.96 2.78
N LEU A 33 0.08 10.91 2.86
CA LEU A 33 0.88 9.85 2.24
C LEU A 33 0.76 8.51 2.97
N GLN A 34 0.53 8.50 4.29
CA GLN A 34 0.24 7.26 5.04
C GLN A 34 -1.11 6.63 4.68
N ALA A 35 -2.08 7.42 4.23
CA ALA A 35 -3.43 6.93 3.93
C ALA A 35 -3.53 6.21 2.57
N ILE A 36 -2.52 6.34 1.70
CA ILE A 36 -2.53 5.74 0.36
C ILE A 36 -1.45 4.65 0.32
N PRO A 37 -1.83 3.36 0.31
CA PRO A 37 -0.89 2.28 0.05
C PRO A 37 -0.17 2.55 -1.27
N SER A 38 1.14 2.37 -1.28
CA SER A 38 1.89 2.49 -2.53
C SER A 38 1.40 1.46 -3.54
N GLU A 39 1.48 1.77 -4.83
CA GLU A 39 1.14 0.81 -5.90
C GLU A 39 1.88 -0.53 -5.72
N LEU A 40 3.12 -0.49 -5.23
CA LEU A 40 3.92 -1.67 -4.92
C LEU A 40 3.33 -2.52 -3.79
N GLU A 41 2.77 -1.88 -2.76
CA GLU A 41 2.17 -2.58 -1.64
C GLU A 41 0.87 -3.28 -2.05
N ILE A 42 0.08 -2.65 -2.91
CA ILE A 42 -1.12 -3.24 -3.52
C ILE A 42 -0.72 -4.46 -4.38
N ILE A 43 0.27 -4.31 -5.26
CA ILE A 43 0.77 -5.40 -6.11
C ILE A 43 1.30 -6.57 -5.26
N LYS A 44 2.01 -6.27 -4.17
CA LYS A 44 2.53 -7.30 -3.26
C LYS A 44 1.40 -8.10 -2.61
N GLN A 45 0.36 -7.43 -2.11
CA GLN A 45 -0.79 -8.11 -1.50
C GLN A 45 -1.52 -9.01 -2.51
N ASP A 46 -1.72 -8.53 -3.74
CA ASP A 46 -2.33 -9.33 -4.81
C ASP A 46 -1.49 -10.55 -5.16
N PHE A 47 -0.17 -10.41 -5.20
CA PHE A 47 0.75 -11.51 -5.44
C PHE A 47 0.67 -12.56 -4.32
N GLU A 48 0.70 -12.13 -3.05
CA GLU A 48 0.58 -13.03 -1.90
C GLU A 48 -0.75 -13.80 -1.92
N LYS A 49 -1.86 -13.13 -2.24
CA LYS A 49 -3.17 -13.76 -2.39
C LYS A 49 -3.19 -14.84 -3.48
N ARG A 50 -2.70 -14.51 -4.68
CA ARG A 50 -2.64 -15.48 -5.80
C ARG A 50 -1.75 -16.67 -5.45
N ASN A 51 -0.64 -16.44 -4.75
CA ASN A 51 0.26 -17.50 -4.36
C ASN A 51 -0.40 -18.47 -3.35
N LEU A 52 -1.18 -17.95 -2.41
CA LEU A 52 -1.97 -18.77 -1.49
C LEU A 52 -3.02 -19.63 -2.21
N GLU A 53 -3.74 -19.05 -3.18
CA GLU A 53 -4.71 -19.78 -4.00
C GLU A 53 -4.05 -20.91 -4.81
N LEU A 54 -2.87 -20.65 -5.38
CA LEU A 54 -2.10 -21.65 -6.11
C LEU A 54 -1.63 -22.80 -5.21
N LYS A 55 -1.14 -22.50 -4.00
CA LYS A 55 -0.74 -23.53 -3.03
C LYS A 55 -1.89 -24.48 -2.69
N LYS A 56 -3.08 -23.93 -2.41
CA LYS A 56 -4.28 -24.73 -2.14
C LYS A 56 -4.68 -25.61 -3.34
N LYS A 57 -4.52 -25.10 -4.56
CA LYS A 57 -4.81 -25.86 -5.77
C LYS A 57 -3.82 -27.02 -5.97
N ILE A 58 -2.54 -26.80 -5.66
CA ILE A 58 -1.52 -27.85 -5.71
C ILE A 58 -1.82 -28.95 -4.69
N GLU A 59 -2.10 -28.58 -3.44
CA GLU A 59 -2.44 -29.53 -2.37
C GLU A 59 -3.63 -30.42 -2.76
N ARG A 60 -4.72 -29.81 -3.26
CA ARG A 60 -5.89 -30.56 -3.75
C ARG A 60 -5.54 -31.52 -4.89
N LEU A 61 -4.70 -31.09 -5.83
CA LEU A 61 -4.28 -31.95 -6.94
C LEU A 61 -3.39 -33.11 -6.46
N GLU A 62 -2.57 -32.90 -5.44
CA GLU A 62 -1.78 -33.96 -4.82
C GLU A 62 -2.66 -34.99 -4.11
N GLU A 63 -3.70 -34.55 -3.39
CA GLU A 63 -4.71 -35.43 -2.78
C GLU A 63 -5.48 -36.24 -3.84
N GLU A 64 -6.02 -35.57 -4.87
CA GLU A 64 -6.73 -36.23 -5.98
C GLU A 64 -5.83 -37.28 -6.66
N LYS A 65 -4.55 -36.95 -6.89
CA LYS A 65 -3.57 -37.90 -7.45
C LYS A 65 -3.34 -39.10 -6.55
N MET A 66 -3.28 -38.92 -5.22
CA MET A 66 -3.12 -40.04 -4.28
C MET A 66 -4.33 -40.97 -4.31
N HIS A 67 -5.55 -40.42 -4.28
CA HIS A 67 -6.77 -41.21 -4.36
C HIS A 67 -6.87 -42.02 -5.65
N LEU A 68 -6.55 -41.41 -6.81
CA LEU A 68 -6.56 -42.12 -8.08
C LEU A 68 -5.57 -43.29 -8.13
N ARG A 69 -4.42 -43.20 -7.44
CA ARG A 69 -3.47 -44.33 -7.37
C ARG A 69 -4.04 -45.49 -6.56
N LEU A 70 -4.70 -45.21 -5.44
CA LEU A 70 -5.35 -46.24 -4.61
C LEU A 70 -6.49 -46.95 -5.37
N ASP A 71 -7.25 -46.22 -6.18
CA ASP A 71 -8.32 -46.78 -7.02
C ASP A 71 -7.80 -47.70 -8.13
N VAL A 72 -6.56 -47.48 -8.61
CA VAL A 72 -5.90 -48.36 -9.58
C VAL A 72 -5.38 -49.62 -8.91
N ASP A 73 -4.71 -49.48 -7.75
CA ASP A 73 -4.12 -50.60 -7.02
C ASP A 73 -5.19 -51.56 -6.43
N SER A 74 -6.38 -51.06 -6.13
CA SER A 74 -7.51 -51.87 -5.63
C SER A 74 -8.25 -52.67 -6.71
N LYS A 75 -7.98 -52.42 -8.00
CA LYS A 75 -8.62 -53.09 -9.15
C LYS A 75 -7.73 -54.13 -9.84
N SER A 76 -6.52 -54.39 -9.31
CA SER A 76 -5.55 -55.34 -9.88
C SER A 76 -5.49 -56.66 -9.12
#